data_AF-A0A537WEF6-F1
#
_entry.id   AF-A0A537WEF6-F1
#
_cell.length_a   1.000
_cell.length_b   1.000
_cell.length_c   1.000
_cell.angle_alpha   90.00
_cell.angle_beta   90.00
_cell.angle_gamma   90.00
#
_symmetry.space_group_name_H-M   'P 1'
#
loop_
_entity.id
_entity.type
_entity.pdbx_description
1 polymer ?
#
loop_
_entity_poly.entity_id
_entity_poly.type
_entity_poly.pdbx_seq_one_letter_code
_entity_poly.pdbx_strand_id
1 'polypeptide(L)' 'MSALRRFGTFWWDFVIGDDWRIAAGVAIALGATAALAAADEPAWWLLPIAVATLLYFSLRREAR' A
#
# COMPACT_ATOMS: atom_id res chain seq x y z
N MET A 1 -22.17 16.82 -11.32
CA MET A 1 -21.31 15.62 -11.19
C MET A 1 -22.22 14.40 -11.11
N SER A 2 -22.09 13.42 -12.01
CA SER A 2 -22.95 12.22 -11.98
C SER A 2 -22.63 11.32 -10.77
N ALA A 3 -23.61 10.54 -10.29
CA ALA A 3 -23.43 9.63 -9.17
C ALA A 3 -22.30 8.62 -9.41
N LEU A 4 -22.19 8.13 -10.65
CA LEU A 4 -21.14 7.21 -11.08
C LEU A 4 -19.74 7.80 -10.93
N ARG A 5 -19.58 9.09 -11.24
CA ARG A 5 -18.29 9.77 -11.09
C ARG A 5 -17.91 9.90 -9.61
N ARG A 6 -18.86 10.28 -8.74
CA ARG A 6 -18.61 10.38 -7.28
C ARG A 6 -18.22 9.03 -6.69
N PHE A 7 -18.86 7.96 -7.14
CA PHE A 7 -18.52 6.60 -6.70
C PHE A 7 -17.11 6.20 -7.12
N GLY A 8 -16.70 6.48 -8.36
CA GLY A 8 -15.34 6.19 -8.83
C GLY A 8 -14.27 6.98 -8.07
N THR A 9 -14.47 8.29 -7.87
CA THR A 9 -13.51 9.11 -7.12
C THR A 9 -13.42 8.67 -5.66
N PHE A 10 -14.55 8.27 -5.05
CA PHE A 10 -14.56 7.75 -3.69
C PHE A 10 -13.65 6.53 -3.53
N TRP A 11 -13.73 5.54 -4.42
CA TRP A 11 -12.86 4.36 -4.34
C TRP A 11 -11.39 4.70 -4.55
N TRP A 12 -11.09 5.65 -5.44
CA TRP A 12 -9.74 6.14 -5.63
C TRP A 12 -9.20 6.80 -4.35
N ASP A 13 -9.94 7.76 -3.79
CA ASP A 13 -9.55 8.48 -2.58
C ASP A 13 -9.46 7.54 -1.35
N PHE A 14 -10.30 6.50 -1.30
CA PHE A 14 -10.31 5.54 -0.18
C PHE A 14 -9.19 4.51 -0.27
N VAL A 15 -8.94 3.92 -1.44
CA VAL A 15 -7.96 2.82 -1.60
C VAL A 15 -6.56 3.35 -1.84
N ILE A 16 -6.44 4.40 -2.63
CA ILE A 16 -5.14 4.91 -3.10
C ILE A 16 -4.74 6.14 -2.29
N GLY A 17 -5.72 6.97 -1.92
CA GLY A 17 -5.48 8.17 -1.13
C GLY A 17 -4.74 9.26 -1.91
N ASP A 18 -4.11 10.14 -1.15
CA ASP A 18 -3.30 11.26 -1.63
C ASP A 18 -1.95 10.81 -2.22
N ASP A 19 -1.40 9.68 -1.76
CA ASP A 19 -0.11 9.14 -2.22
C ASP A 19 -0.21 7.73 -2.81
N TRP A 20 -0.30 7.66 -4.14
CA TRP A 20 -0.32 6.41 -4.89
C TRP A 20 0.91 5.51 -4.64
N ARG A 21 2.03 6.08 -4.21
CA ARG A 21 3.27 5.32 -3.94
C ARG A 21 3.10 4.40 -2.74
N ILE A 22 2.34 4.81 -1.73
CA ILE A 22 2.02 3.97 -0.57
C ILE A 22 1.16 2.81 -1.02
N ALA A 23 0.11 3.06 -1.80
CA ALA A 23 -0.75 2.02 -2.36
C ALA A 23 0.04 1.01 -3.20
N ALA A 24 0.93 1.48 -4.08
CA ALA A 24 1.81 0.63 -4.87
C ALA A 24 2.77 -0.18 -3.98
N GLY A 25 3.35 0.44 -2.95
CA GLY A 25 4.22 -0.23 -1.97
C GLY A 25 3.50 -1.34 -1.21
N VAL A 26 2.25 -1.10 -0.78
CA VAL A 26 1.42 -2.10 -0.11
C VAL A 26 1.09 -3.25 -1.06
N ALA A 27 0.72 -2.96 -2.31
CA ALA A 27 0.46 -4.00 -3.31
C ALA A 27 1.69 -4.90 -3.56
N ILE A 28 2.88 -4.29 -3.65
CA ILE A 28 4.15 -5.03 -3.79
C ILE A 28 4.41 -5.88 -2.54
N ALA A 29 4.23 -5.32 -1.34
CA ALA A 29 4.45 -6.04 -0.09
C ALA A 29 3.51 -7.25 0.07
N LEU A 30 2.24 -7.10 -0.29
CA LEU A 30 1.26 -8.19 -0.30
C LEU A 30 1.61 -9.25 -1.35
N GLY A 31 2.00 -8.83 -2.56
CA GLY A 31 2.44 -9.76 -3.62
C GLY A 31 3.67 -10.57 -3.21
N ALA A 32 4.67 -9.93 -2.60
CA ALA A 32 5.84 -10.61 -2.07
C ALA A 32 5.50 -11.54 -0.89
N THR A 33 4.60 -11.13 -0.01
CA THR A 33 4.11 -11.99 1.09
C THR A 33 3.39 -13.23 0.55
N ALA A 34 2.55 -13.06 -0.46
CA ALA A 34 1.86 -14.17 -1.13
C ALA A 34 2.84 -15.13 -1.81
N ALA A 35 3.90 -14.60 -2.45
CA ALA A 35 4.94 -15.41 -3.07
C ALA A 35 5.73 -16.24 -2.04
N LEU A 36 6.10 -15.64 -0.90
CA LEU A 36 6.76 -16.37 0.20
C LEU A 36 5.84 -17.42 0.82
N ALA A 37 4.58 -17.07 1.06
CA ALA A 37 3.59 -18.03 1.58
C ALA A 37 3.37 -19.21 0.62
N ALA A 38 3.37 -18.96 -0.69
CA ALA A 38 3.29 -20.02 -1.71
C ALA A 38 4.54 -20.93 -1.74
N ALA A 39 5.66 -20.47 -1.20
CA ALA A 39 6.90 -21.24 -1.04
C ALA A 39 7.02 -21.92 0.33
N ASP A 40 5.94 -21.94 1.14
CA ASP A 40 5.90 -22.47 2.52
C ASP A 40 6.85 -21.74 3.49
N GLU A 41 7.30 -20.54 3.12
CA GLU A 41 8.14 -19.70 3.97
C GLU A 41 7.29 -18.86 4.93
N PRO A 42 7.62 -18.84 6.25
CA PRO A 42 6.92 -18.02 7.22
C PRO A 42 7.17 -16.53 6.98
N ALA A 43 6.27 -15.88 6.24
CA ALA A 43 6.38 -14.49 5.78
C ALA A 43 5.94 -13.41 6.79
N TRP A 44 5.75 -13.77 8.07
CA TRP A 44 5.20 -12.87 9.10
C TRP A 44 6.02 -11.59 9.32
N TRP A 45 7.32 -11.61 9.00
CA TRP A 45 8.24 -10.48 9.18
C TRP A 45 8.17 -9.45 8.05
N LEU A 46 7.71 -9.85 6.86
CA LEU A 46 7.79 -9.03 5.66
C LEU A 46 6.87 -7.80 5.74
N LEU A 47 5.60 -8.01 6.10
CA LEU A 47 4.63 -6.91 6.20
C LEU A 47 5.02 -5.86 7.27
N PRO A 48 5.43 -6.22 8.50
CA PRO A 48 5.93 -5.26 9.47
C PRO A 48 7.09 -4.41 8.95
N ILE A 49 8.07 -5.03 8.28
CA ILE A 49 9.21 -4.31 7.70
C ILE A 49 8.75 -3.40 6.57
N ALA A 50 7.89 -3.89 5.67
CA ALA A 50 7.36 -3.09 4.56
C ALA A 50 6.59 -1.86 5.08
N VAL A 51 5.72 -2.04 6.08
CA VAL A 51 4.95 -0.96 6.70
C VAL A 51 5.88 0.07 7.36
N ALA A 52 6.85 -0.36 8.16
CA ALA A 52 7.81 0.54 8.79
C ALA A 52 8.61 1.35 7.74
N THR A 53 9.00 0.70 6.65
CA THR A 53 9.76 1.32 5.56
C THR A 53 8.92 2.34 4.79
N LEU A 54 7.69 1.98 4.42
CA LEU A 54 6.76 2.88 3.73
C LEU A 54 6.40 4.10 4.60
N LEU A 55 6.15 3.88 5.89
CA LEU A 55 5.92 4.96 6.84
C LEU A 55 7.12 5.88 6.95
N TYR A 56 8.33 5.32 7.09
CA TYR A 56 9.56 6.11 7.15
C TYR A 56 9.74 6.98 5.91
N PHE A 57 9.56 6.43 4.71
CA PHE A 57 9.69 7.19 3.47
C PHE A 57 8.60 8.24 3.31
N SER A 58 7.37 7.92 3.69
CA SER A 58 6.25 8.87 3.70
C SER A 58 6.56 10.07 4.60
N LEU A 59 6.91 9.80 5.86
CA LEU A 59 7.24 10.84 6.84
C LEU A 59 8.45 11.67 6.40
N ARG A 60 9.50 11.02 5.88
CA ARG A 60 10.70 11.74 5.43
C ARG A 60 10.41 12.63 4.21
N ARG A 61 9.44 12.27 3.37
CA ARG A 61 9.03 13.10 2.22
C ARG A 61 8.28 14.34 2.69
N GLU A 62 7.30 14.17 3.57
CA GLU A 62 6.47 15.28 4.05
C GLU A 62 7.21 16.19 5.04
N ALA A 63 8.24 15.69 5.73
CA ALA A 63 9.05 16.47 6.67
C ALA A 63 10.19 17.27 6.03
N ARG A 64 10.45 17.11 4.73
CA ARG A 64 11.50 17.82 3.98
C ARG A 64 10.89 18.90 3.11
#